data_AF-A0A9Q1A379-F1
#
_entry.id   AF-A0A9Q1A379-F1
#
_cell.length_a   1.000
_cell.length_b   1.000
_cell.length_c   1.000
_cell.angle_alpha   90.00
_cell.angle_beta   90.00
_cell.angle_gamma   90.00
#
_symmetry.space_group_name_H-M   'P 1'
#
loop_
_entity.id
_entity.type
_entity.pdbx_description
1 polymer ?
#
loop_
_entity_poly.entity_id
_entity_poly.type
_entity_poly.pdbx_seq_one_letter_code
_entity_poly.pdbx_strand_id
1 'polypeptide(L)'
;MAVQKRFLNYIADECPALIYLSLPSRDAILNLFNILIQISLACNKFSGLRISFANIQEEEALAIVALLPDIKYLVLRGAWINFKNLVIILQGCKNLVHLDVSNCLGFDPDEKVLELASHIKTFKCEGSMLEDYDDDDYAIDHDDLVYDYISS
;
A
#
# COMPACT_ATOMS: atom_id res chain seq x y z
N MET A 1 -20.75 3.95 -8.18
CA MET A 1 -21.34 2.95 -7.26
C MET A 1 -21.96 1.71 -7.94
N ALA A 2 -22.78 1.81 -9.00
CA ALA A 2 -23.40 0.62 -9.62
C ALA A 2 -22.44 -0.29 -10.41
N VAL A 3 -21.39 0.27 -11.01
CA VAL A 3 -20.38 -0.48 -11.80
C VAL A 3 -19.49 -1.36 -10.91
N GLN A 4 -19.13 -0.89 -9.71
CA GLN A 4 -18.29 -1.61 -8.75
C GLN A 4 -19.00 -2.83 -8.13
N LYS A 5 -20.31 -2.73 -7.86
CA LYS A 5 -21.12 -3.86 -7.36
C LYS A 5 -21.22 -5.01 -8.37
N ARG A 6 -21.27 -4.70 -9.67
CA ARG A 6 -21.25 -5.71 -10.74
C ARG A 6 -19.89 -6.37 -10.90
N PHE A 7 -18.81 -5.63 -10.74
CA PHE A 7 -17.44 -6.16 -10.81
C PHE A 7 -17.14 -7.15 -9.67
N LEU A 8 -17.59 -6.83 -8.45
CA LEU A 8 -17.47 -7.69 -7.27
C LEU A 8 -18.24 -9.02 -7.45
N ASN A 9 -19.53 -8.95 -7.81
CA ASN A 9 -20.33 -10.17 -8.02
C ASN A 9 -19.78 -11.02 -9.18
N TYR A 10 -19.22 -10.42 -10.23
CA TYR A 10 -18.63 -11.16 -11.35
C TYR A 10 -17.35 -11.92 -10.96
N ILE A 11 -16.48 -11.36 -10.11
CA ILE A 11 -15.28 -12.07 -9.63
C ILE A 11 -15.68 -13.26 -8.75
N ALA A 12 -16.66 -13.06 -7.86
CA ALA A 12 -17.13 -14.08 -6.94
C ALA A 12 -17.88 -15.24 -7.63
N ASP A 13 -18.70 -14.96 -8.65
CA ASP A 13 -19.56 -15.96 -9.27
C ASP A 13 -18.94 -16.65 -10.50
N GLU A 14 -17.99 -16.03 -11.21
CA GLU A 14 -17.61 -16.50 -12.56
C GLU A 14 -16.10 -16.77 -12.77
N CYS A 15 -15.21 -16.50 -11.80
CA CYS A 15 -13.76 -16.50 -12.06
C CYS A 15 -12.88 -17.32 -11.07
N PRO A 16 -13.12 -18.63 -10.86
CA PRO A 16 -12.21 -19.47 -10.04
C PRO A 16 -10.80 -19.60 -10.64
N ALA A 17 -10.64 -19.27 -11.92
CA ALA A 17 -9.36 -19.24 -12.63
C ALA A 17 -8.66 -17.87 -12.59
N LEU A 18 -9.15 -16.91 -11.79
CA LEU A 18 -8.51 -15.60 -11.67
C LEU A 18 -7.14 -15.75 -10.98
N ILE A 19 -6.08 -15.48 -11.75
CA ILE A 19 -4.70 -15.57 -11.28
C ILE A 19 -4.14 -14.18 -10.94
N TYR A 20 -4.63 -13.14 -11.62
CA TYR A 20 -4.12 -11.78 -11.57
C TYR A 20 -5.25 -10.73 -11.57
N LEU A 21 -5.15 -9.71 -10.72
CA LEU A 21 -6.07 -8.57 -10.70
C LEU A 21 -5.29 -7.24 -10.73
N SER A 22 -5.78 -6.28 -11.54
CA SER A 22 -5.29 -4.91 -11.57
C SER A 22 -6.42 -3.94 -11.25
N LEU A 23 -6.22 -3.04 -10.27
CA LEU A 23 -7.21 -2.06 -9.83
C LEU A 23 -6.71 -0.61 -10.06
N PRO A 24 -7.57 0.33 -10.52
CA PRO A 24 -7.19 1.73 -10.66
C PRO A 24 -7.18 2.50 -9.32
N SER A 25 -5.98 2.96 -8.93
CA SER A 25 -5.61 3.99 -7.94
C SER A 25 -6.63 4.45 -6.89
N ARG A 26 -7.51 5.43 -7.20
CA ARG A 26 -8.13 6.25 -6.15
C ARG A 26 -9.41 5.67 -5.53
N ASP A 27 -10.28 5.07 -6.34
CA ASP A 27 -11.58 4.55 -5.86
C ASP A 27 -11.54 3.06 -5.48
N ALA A 28 -10.42 2.39 -5.74
CA ALA A 28 -10.25 0.96 -5.49
C ALA A 28 -10.05 0.64 -4.01
N ILE A 29 -9.45 1.55 -3.23
CA ILE A 29 -9.09 1.29 -1.82
C ILE A 29 -10.33 1.16 -0.93
N LEU A 30 -11.36 2.00 -1.16
CA LEU A 30 -12.62 1.96 -0.42
C LEU A 30 -13.34 0.60 -0.50
N ASN A 31 -12.99 -0.24 -1.48
CA ASN A 31 -13.52 -1.60 -1.62
C ASN A 31 -12.43 -2.67 -1.59
N LEU A 32 -11.16 -2.34 -1.36
CA LEU A 32 -10.05 -3.28 -1.43
C LEU A 32 -10.29 -4.46 -0.51
N PHE A 33 -10.66 -4.19 0.74
CA PHE A 33 -10.96 -5.24 1.73
C PHE A 33 -12.03 -6.22 1.24
N ASN A 34 -13.16 -5.71 0.71
CA ASN A 34 -14.25 -6.55 0.19
C ASN A 34 -13.82 -7.35 -1.05
N ILE A 35 -13.03 -6.76 -1.94
CA ILE A 35 -12.46 -7.44 -3.12
C ILE A 35 -11.55 -8.58 -2.67
N LEU A 36 -10.64 -8.31 -1.73
CA LEU A 36 -9.69 -9.29 -1.22
C LEU A 36 -10.38 -10.46 -0.51
N ILE A 37 -11.44 -10.20 0.27
CA ILE A 37 -12.25 -11.26 0.90
C ILE A 37 -12.83 -12.18 -0.18
N GLN A 38 -13.47 -11.61 -1.21
CA GLN A 38 -14.09 -12.42 -2.26
C GLN A 38 -13.05 -13.26 -3.02
N ILE A 39 -11.89 -12.69 -3.33
CA ILE A 39 -10.78 -13.41 -3.96
C ILE A 39 -10.28 -14.54 -3.05
N SER A 40 -10.09 -14.27 -1.75
CA SER A 40 -9.60 -15.27 -0.80
C SER A 40 -10.56 -16.47 -0.66
N LEU A 41 -11.86 -16.24 -0.85
CA LEU A 41 -12.90 -17.27 -0.76
C LEU A 41 -13.08 -18.04 -2.07
N ALA A 42 -12.95 -17.37 -3.22
CA ALA A 42 -13.31 -17.92 -4.54
C ALA A 42 -12.12 -18.39 -5.39
N CYS A 43 -10.92 -17.82 -5.19
CA CYS A 43 -9.80 -17.95 -6.12
C CYS A 43 -8.57 -18.61 -5.47
N ASN A 44 -8.62 -19.93 -5.28
CA ASN A 44 -7.53 -20.69 -4.64
C ASN A 44 -6.19 -20.70 -5.41
N LYS A 45 -6.18 -20.26 -6.67
CA LYS A 45 -4.97 -20.13 -7.52
C LYS A 45 -4.55 -18.67 -7.72
N PHE A 46 -5.17 -17.73 -7.02
CA PHE A 46 -4.82 -16.33 -7.12
C PHE A 46 -3.36 -16.13 -6.72
N SER A 47 -2.62 -15.37 -7.52
CA SER A 47 -1.18 -15.23 -7.30
C SER A 47 -0.64 -13.83 -7.54
N GLY A 48 -1.44 -12.90 -8.08
CA GLY A 48 -0.94 -11.57 -8.42
C GLY A 48 -1.93 -10.42 -8.27
N LEU A 49 -1.48 -9.34 -7.65
CA LEU A 49 -2.24 -8.12 -7.42
C LEU A 49 -1.43 -6.90 -7.86
N ARG A 50 -2.07 -6.01 -8.63
CA ARG A 50 -1.53 -4.70 -9.00
C ARG A 50 -2.49 -3.60 -8.57
N ILE A 51 -1.98 -2.66 -7.78
CA ILE A 51 -2.69 -1.44 -7.39
C ILE A 51 -1.69 -0.29 -7.45
N SER A 52 -1.73 0.49 -8.53
CA SER A 52 -0.83 1.62 -8.71
C SER A 52 -1.39 2.89 -8.08
N PHE A 53 -0.52 3.76 -7.57
CA PHE A 53 -0.91 5.05 -6.96
C PHE A 53 -1.96 4.90 -5.84
N ALA A 54 -1.78 3.89 -4.99
CA ALA A 54 -2.62 3.65 -3.81
C ALA A 54 -2.03 4.28 -2.55
N ASN A 55 -2.87 4.53 -1.55
CA ASN A 55 -2.45 4.84 -0.19
C ASN A 55 -2.53 3.56 0.65
N ILE A 56 -1.38 2.95 0.96
CA ILE A 56 -1.30 1.69 1.70
C ILE A 56 -1.02 2.02 3.16
N GLN A 57 -2.11 2.20 3.92
CA GLN A 57 -2.03 2.35 5.37
C GLN A 57 -1.90 0.98 6.03
N GLU A 58 -1.83 0.98 7.36
CA GLU A 58 -1.64 -0.25 8.14
C GLU A 58 -2.80 -1.24 7.90
N GLU A 59 -4.02 -0.72 7.76
CA GLU A 59 -5.23 -1.51 7.49
C GLU A 59 -5.15 -2.24 6.14
N GLU A 60 -4.74 -1.57 5.07
CA GLU A 60 -4.55 -2.21 3.76
C GLU A 60 -3.41 -3.23 3.78
N ALA A 61 -2.29 -2.92 4.44
CA ALA A 61 -1.16 -3.84 4.54
C ALA A 61 -1.53 -5.13 5.29
N LEU A 62 -2.24 -5.00 6.42
CA LEU A 62 -2.76 -6.12 7.18
C LEU A 62 -3.78 -6.93 6.38
N ALA A 63 -4.67 -6.26 5.63
CA ALA A 63 -5.65 -6.94 4.77
C ALA A 63 -4.97 -7.77 3.67
N ILE A 64 -3.95 -7.23 3.01
CA ILE A 64 -3.18 -7.96 1.99
C ILE A 64 -2.57 -9.21 2.61
N VAL A 65 -1.91 -9.10 3.76
CA VAL A 65 -1.27 -10.23 4.45
C VAL A 65 -2.28 -11.27 4.92
N ALA A 66 -3.40 -10.84 5.49
CA ALA A 66 -4.40 -11.73 6.06
C ALA A 66 -5.19 -12.50 4.97
N LEU A 67 -5.48 -11.84 3.85
CA LEU A 67 -6.36 -12.39 2.81
C LEU A 67 -5.60 -13.01 1.64
N LEU A 68 -4.36 -12.58 1.39
CA LEU A 68 -3.51 -13.06 0.31
C LEU A 68 -2.11 -13.53 0.81
N PRO A 69 -2.02 -14.37 1.86
CA PRO A 69 -0.73 -14.75 2.45
C PRO A 69 0.23 -15.48 1.47
N ASP A 70 -0.33 -16.17 0.48
CA ASP A 70 0.41 -16.96 -0.52
C ASP A 70 0.66 -16.24 -1.86
N ILE A 71 0.40 -14.92 -1.92
CA ILE A 71 0.59 -14.14 -3.14
C ILE A 71 2.05 -14.18 -3.62
N LYS A 72 2.24 -14.27 -4.93
CA LYS A 72 3.57 -14.36 -5.57
C LYS A 72 4.00 -13.06 -6.24
N TYR A 73 3.05 -12.26 -6.73
CA TYR A 73 3.29 -11.04 -7.49
C TYR A 73 2.51 -9.86 -6.89
N LEU A 74 3.21 -8.89 -6.34
CA LEU A 74 2.59 -7.67 -5.82
C LEU A 74 3.20 -6.44 -6.48
N VAL A 75 2.36 -5.60 -7.08
CA VAL A 75 2.78 -4.35 -7.73
C VAL A 75 2.03 -3.17 -7.13
N LEU A 76 2.78 -2.31 -6.45
CA LEU A 76 2.30 -1.11 -5.75
C LEU A 76 2.92 0.17 -6.32
N ARG A 77 3.44 0.14 -7.55
CA ARG A 77 4.12 1.28 -8.19
C ARG A 77 3.37 2.61 -8.00
N GLY A 78 4.08 3.65 -7.57
CA GLY A 78 3.51 4.98 -7.36
C GLY A 78 2.72 5.16 -6.06
N ALA A 79 2.67 4.14 -5.19
CA ALA A 79 1.89 4.20 -3.96
C ALA A 79 2.57 5.04 -2.87
N TRP A 80 1.76 5.53 -1.95
CA TRP A 80 2.22 5.93 -0.63
C TRP A 80 2.20 4.70 0.29
N ILE A 81 3.34 4.36 0.87
CA ILE A 81 3.49 3.26 1.82
C ILE A 81 4.66 3.57 2.76
N ASN A 82 4.39 3.67 4.07
CA ASN A 82 5.46 3.90 5.01
C ASN A 82 6.32 2.62 5.23
N PHE A 83 7.53 2.80 5.75
CA PHE A 83 8.44 1.69 6.04
C PHE A 83 7.81 0.58 6.91
N LYS A 84 7.05 0.94 7.96
CA LYS A 84 6.36 -0.03 8.84
C LYS A 84 5.40 -0.92 8.05
N ASN A 85 4.59 -0.34 7.17
CA ASN A 85 3.58 -1.06 6.39
C ASN A 85 4.23 -1.94 5.31
N LEU A 86 5.35 -1.48 4.73
CA LEU A 86 6.15 -2.31 3.82
C LEU A 86 6.70 -3.55 4.55
N VAL A 87 7.20 -3.39 5.78
CA VAL A 87 7.67 -4.50 6.61
C VAL A 87 6.54 -5.50 6.90
N ILE A 88 5.33 -5.03 7.21
CA ILE A 88 4.16 -5.90 7.42
C ILE A 88 3.95 -6.80 6.20
N ILE A 89 3.98 -6.24 4.99
CA ILE A 89 3.81 -6.99 3.74
C ILE A 89 4.96 -8.00 3.53
N LEU A 90 6.21 -7.55 3.64
CA LEU A 90 7.41 -8.39 3.45
C LEU A 90 7.45 -9.56 4.45
N GLN A 91 7.00 -9.33 5.68
CA GLN A 91 6.96 -10.37 6.70
C GLN A 91 5.73 -11.25 6.61
N GLY A 92 4.61 -10.76 6.08
CA GLY A 92 3.37 -11.53 5.99
C GLY A 92 3.26 -12.40 4.73
N CYS A 93 3.68 -11.87 3.57
CA CYS A 93 3.55 -12.54 2.29
C CYS A 93 4.81 -13.37 1.95
N LYS A 94 4.95 -14.53 2.57
CA LYS A 94 6.19 -15.35 2.52
C LYS A 94 6.52 -15.95 1.16
N ASN A 95 5.55 -16.00 0.25
CA ASN A 95 5.69 -16.61 -1.07
C ASN A 95 5.94 -15.60 -2.20
N LEU A 96 6.24 -14.34 -1.85
CA LEU A 96 6.55 -13.30 -2.83
C LEU A 96 7.77 -13.66 -3.68
N VAL A 97 7.55 -13.67 -4.99
CA VAL A 97 8.59 -13.84 -6.02
C VAL A 97 8.88 -12.50 -6.68
N HIS A 98 7.88 -11.63 -6.77
CA HIS A 98 7.97 -10.32 -7.39
C HIS A 98 7.27 -9.26 -6.52
N LEU A 99 8.02 -8.23 -6.13
CA LEU A 99 7.50 -7.05 -5.46
C LEU A 99 7.99 -5.80 -6.18
N ASP A 100 7.06 -5.02 -6.72
CA ASP A 100 7.35 -3.73 -7.36
C ASP A 100 6.73 -2.59 -6.55
N VAL A 101 7.58 -1.92 -5.80
CA VAL A 101 7.30 -0.71 -5.01
C VAL A 101 8.11 0.45 -5.58
N SER A 102 8.31 0.51 -6.90
CA SER A 102 9.01 1.61 -7.56
C SER A 102 8.20 2.91 -7.55
N ASN A 103 8.88 4.05 -7.53
CA ASN A 103 8.28 5.39 -7.50
C ASN A 103 7.30 5.60 -6.34
N CYS A 104 7.49 4.92 -5.22
CA CYS A 104 6.64 5.05 -4.03
C CYS A 104 7.14 6.14 -3.09
N LEU A 105 6.24 6.66 -2.26
CA LEU A 105 6.54 7.61 -1.19
C LEU A 105 6.37 6.95 0.18
N GLY A 106 7.17 7.38 1.16
CA GLY A 106 7.03 6.99 2.58
C GLY A 106 8.11 6.04 3.12
N PHE A 107 9.08 5.63 2.31
CA PHE A 107 10.24 4.87 2.78
C PHE A 107 11.48 5.15 1.92
N ASP A 108 12.65 5.13 2.57
CA ASP A 108 13.94 5.16 1.88
C ASP A 108 14.35 3.72 1.53
N PRO A 109 14.67 3.40 0.25
CA PRO A 109 15.15 2.07 -0.16
C PRO A 109 16.61 1.80 0.29
N ASP A 110 16.84 1.83 1.60
CA ASP A 110 18.13 1.62 2.25
C ASP A 110 18.55 0.14 2.36
N GLU A 111 19.70 -0.12 2.97
CA GLU A 111 20.22 -1.49 3.18
C GLU A 111 19.24 -2.38 3.94
N LYS A 112 18.46 -1.83 4.88
CA LYS A 112 17.50 -2.59 5.68
C LYS A 112 16.31 -3.04 4.84
N VAL A 113 15.79 -2.19 3.95
CA VAL A 113 14.75 -2.59 2.98
C VAL A 113 15.28 -3.70 2.07
N LEU A 114 16.51 -3.56 1.56
CA LEU A 114 17.13 -4.55 0.69
C LEU A 114 17.38 -5.89 1.40
N GLU A 115 17.82 -5.88 2.65
CA GLU A 115 18.01 -7.08 3.47
C GLU A 115 16.67 -7.82 3.66
N LEU A 116 15.61 -7.09 4.04
CA LEU A 116 14.27 -7.66 4.22
C LEU A 116 13.72 -8.27 2.93
N ALA A 117 13.98 -7.65 1.79
CA ALA A 117 13.52 -8.11 0.48
C ALA A 117 14.48 -9.11 -0.20
N SER A 118 15.62 -9.46 0.42
CA SER A 118 16.69 -10.28 -0.20
C SER A 118 16.26 -11.66 -0.68
N HIS A 119 15.19 -12.22 -0.10
CA HIS A 119 14.60 -13.51 -0.47
C HIS A 119 13.69 -13.42 -1.71
N ILE A 120 13.31 -12.21 -2.13
CA ILE A 120 12.40 -11.97 -3.26
C ILE A 120 13.21 -11.95 -4.55
N LYS A 121 12.89 -12.86 -5.48
CA LYS A 121 13.62 -13.01 -6.76
C LYS A 121 13.65 -11.72 -7.59
N THR A 122 12.60 -10.91 -7.54
CA THR A 122 12.54 -9.63 -8.26
C THR A 122 11.94 -8.57 -7.35
N PHE A 123 12.80 -7.77 -6.75
CA PHE A 123 12.43 -6.60 -5.96
C PHE A 123 12.75 -5.33 -6.74
N LYS A 124 11.78 -4.43 -6.87
CA LYS A 124 11.92 -3.12 -7.53
C LYS A 124 11.50 -2.02 -6.58
N CYS A 125 12.38 -1.04 -6.38
CA CYS A 125 12.15 0.12 -5.51
C CYS A 125 12.73 1.41 -6.10
N GLU A 126 13.11 1.39 -7.38
CA GLU A 126 13.75 2.53 -8.03
C GLU A 126 12.82 3.75 -8.06
N GLY A 127 13.38 4.91 -7.73
CA GLY A 127 12.63 6.18 -7.65
C GLY A 127 11.73 6.31 -6.43
N SER A 128 11.75 5.35 -5.50
CA SER A 128 11.06 5.47 -4.23
C SER A 128 11.88 6.27 -3.24
N MET A 129 11.20 7.03 -2.38
CA MET A 129 11.84 7.93 -1.43
C MET A 129 11.00 8.11 -0.18
N LEU A 130 11.67 8.47 0.91
CA LEU A 130 10.99 9.00 2.09
C LEU A 130 10.34 10.33 1.70
N GLU A 131 9.15 10.62 2.23
CA GLU A 131 8.63 11.98 2.12
C GLU A 131 9.47 12.87 3.02
N ASP A 132 10.19 13.80 2.40
CA ASP A 132 10.89 14.87 3.12
C ASP A 132 9.79 15.75 3.73
N TYR A 133 9.46 15.52 5.01
CA TYR A 133 8.95 16.60 5.82
C TYR A 133 10.13 17.55 5.98
N ASP A 134 10.29 18.47 5.03
CA ASP A 134 11.00 19.70 5.33
C ASP A 134 10.27 20.25 6.57
N ASP A 135 10.91 20.15 7.73
CA ASP A 135 10.61 20.99 8.88
C ASP A 135 10.84 22.41 8.37
N ASP A 136 9.83 22.96 7.69
CA ASP A 136 9.68 24.40 7.56
C ASP A 136 9.61 24.90 9.00
N ASP A 137 10.77 25.37 9.42
CA ASP A 137 11.09 26.13 10.61
C ASP A 137 10.01 27.18 10.87
N TYR A 138 8.90 26.77 11.47
CA TYR A 138 8.07 27.64 12.28
C TYR A 138 8.79 27.81 13.62
N ALA A 139 10.00 28.39 13.59
CA ALA A 139 10.43 29.26 14.66
C ALA A 139 9.37 30.37 14.75
N ILE A 140 8.31 30.11 15.52
CA ILE A 140 7.53 31.16 16.13
C ILE A 140 8.54 31.84 17.06
N ASP A 141 9.11 32.94 16.58
CA ASP A 141 9.85 33.88 17.41
C ASP A 141 8.90 34.25 18.55
N HIS A 142 9.17 33.70 19.73
CA HIS A 142 8.33 33.88 20.91
C HIS A 142 8.72 35.19 21.61
N ASP A 143 8.89 36.24 20.83
CA ASP A 143 9.03 37.62 21.29
C ASP A 143 8.03 38.48 20.51
N ASP A 144 7.27 39.30 21.25
CA ASP A 144 6.23 40.25 20.80
C ASP A 144 4.78 39.78 20.64
N LEU A 145 4.20 39.08 21.63
CA LEU A 145 2.80 39.33 22.04
C LEU A 145 2.63 39.26 23.57
N VAL A 146 3.29 40.17 24.27
CA VAL A 146 2.80 40.70 25.55
C VAL A 146 2.44 42.17 25.30
N TYR A 147 1.29 42.62 25.83
CA TYR A 147 0.58 43.90 25.62
C TYR A 147 -0.36 43.87 24.39
N ASP A 148 -1.69 43.81 24.49
CA ASP A 148 -2.58 44.48 25.44
C ASP A 148 -3.81 43.63 25.77
N TYR A 149 -3.97 43.31 27.06
CA TYR A 149 -5.29 43.05 27.64
C TYR A 149 -5.40 43.82 28.97
N ILE A 150 -5.17 45.14 28.91
CA ILE A 150 -5.61 46.08 29.94
C ILE A 150 -6.21 47.29 29.24
N SER A 151 -7.50 47.54 29.53
CA SER A 151 -8.37 48.64 29.06
C SER A 151 -8.96 48.54 27.66
N SER A 152 -10.16 47.96 27.56
CA SER A 152 -11.42 48.72 27.41
C SER A 152 -12.63 47.81 27.53
#